data_AF-A0A4R5U1W0-F1
#
_entry.id   AF-A0A4R5U1W0-F1
#
_cell.length_a   1.000
_cell.length_b   1.000
_cell.length_c   1.000
_cell.angle_alpha   90.00
_cell.angle_beta   90.00
_cell.angle_gamma   90.00
#
_symmetry.space_group_name_H-M   'P 1'
#
loop_
_entity.id
_entity.type
_entity.pdbx_description
1 polymer ?
#
loop_
_entity_poly.entity_id
_entity_poly.type
_entity_poly.pdbx_seq_one_letter_code
_entity_poly.pdbx_strand_id
1 'polypeptide(L)' 'SKMYLDPARPGVEDLLDMITAGVRSSMTYAGARSLAEFRDRAVVGIQSAAGYEEGRPLPQSW' A
#
# COMPACT_ATOMS: atom_id res chain seq x y z
N SER A 1 -14.28 3.67 -9.56
CA SER A 1 -12.87 3.25 -9.59
C SER A 1 -12.79 1.89 -10.23
N LYS A 2 -11.87 1.67 -11.18
CA LYS A 2 -11.60 0.37 -11.82
C LYS A 2 -10.10 0.12 -11.76
N MET A 3 -9.70 -1.09 -11.42
CA MET A 3 -8.32 -1.53 -11.45
C MET A 3 -8.20 -2.60 -12.54
N TYR A 4 -7.30 -2.37 -13.49
CA TYR A 4 -7.10 -3.29 -14.60
C TYR A 4 -6.11 -4.38 -14.16
N LEU A 5 -6.37 -5.60 -14.62
CA LEU A 5 -5.50 -6.72 -14.34
C LEU A 5 -4.25 -6.62 -15.22
N ASP A 6 -3.11 -7.01 -14.65
CA ASP A 6 -1.88 -7.17 -15.41
C ASP A 6 -2.08 -8.31 -16.42
N PRO A 7 -1.89 -8.10 -17.74
CA PRO A 7 -1.99 -9.17 -18.71
C PRO A 7 -1.05 -10.35 -18.42
N ALA A 8 0.10 -10.11 -17.77
CA ALA A 8 1.05 -11.14 -17.36
C ALA A 8 0.68 -11.85 -16.05
N ARG A 9 -0.22 -11.24 -15.25
CA ARG A 9 -0.77 -11.81 -14.00
C ARG A 9 -2.27 -11.52 -13.95
N PRO A 10 -3.08 -12.23 -14.76
CA PRO A 10 -4.50 -11.91 -14.91
C PRO A 10 -5.37 -12.43 -13.75
N GLY A 11 -4.78 -12.98 -12.68
CA GLY A 11 -5.50 -13.43 -11.50
C GLY A 11 -6.02 -12.26 -10.68
N VAL A 12 -7.30 -12.28 -10.32
CA VAL A 12 -7.85 -11.29 -9.37
C VAL A 12 -7.29 -11.57 -7.97
N GLU A 13 -7.04 -12.83 -7.67
CA GLU A 13 -6.45 -13.31 -6.42
C GLU A 13 -5.06 -12.71 -6.21
N ASP A 14 -4.22 -12.66 -7.23
CA ASP A 14 -2.89 -12.03 -7.15
C ASP A 14 -2.98 -10.55 -6.77
N LEU A 15 -4.00 -9.85 -7.30
CA LEU A 15 -4.26 -8.46 -6.99
C LEU A 15 -4.72 -8.28 -5.55
N LEU A 16 -5.63 -9.13 -5.08
CA LEU A 16 -6.12 -9.12 -3.70
C LEU A 16 -4.99 -9.45 -2.71
N ASP A 17 -4.14 -10.41 -3.04
CA ASP A 17 -2.99 -10.79 -2.21
C ASP A 17 -1.99 -9.64 -2.10
N MET A 18 -1.69 -8.95 -3.20
CA MET A 18 -0.83 -7.76 -3.18
C MET A 18 -1.40 -6.65 -2.29
N ILE A 19 -2.68 -6.32 -2.45
CA ILE A 19 -3.36 -5.29 -1.66
C ILE A 19 -3.34 -5.67 -0.18
N THR A 20 -3.74 -6.90 0.15
CA THR A 20 -3.81 -7.34 1.55
C THR A 20 -2.43 -7.46 2.19
N ALA A 21 -1.40 -7.84 1.43
CA ALA A 21 -0.01 -7.82 1.90
C ALA A 21 0.43 -6.40 2.26
N GLY A 22 0.19 -5.41 1.40
CA GLY A 22 0.51 -4.01 1.68
C GLY A 22 -0.20 -3.46 2.91
N VAL A 23 -1.48 -3.81 3.10
CA VAL A 23 -2.24 -3.45 4.30
C VAL A 23 -1.62 -4.07 5.55
N ARG A 24 -1.28 -5.37 5.54
CA ARG A 24 -0.65 -6.05 6.69
C ARG A 24 0.70 -5.42 7.04
N SER A 25 1.55 -5.12 6.06
CA SER A 25 2.83 -4.44 6.30
C SER A 25 2.62 -3.06 6.94
N SER A 26 1.63 -2.30 6.46
CA SER A 26 1.28 -0.99 7.02
C SER A 26 0.81 -1.09 8.48
N MET A 27 0.02 -2.12 8.81
CA MET A 27 -0.39 -2.40 10.19
C MET A 27 0.82 -2.71 11.09
N THR A 28 1.81 -3.45 10.58
CA THR A 28 3.06 -3.71 11.32
C THR A 28 3.80 -2.41 11.64
N TYR A 29 3.95 -1.49 10.68
CA TYR A 29 4.59 -0.19 10.92
C TYR A 29 3.85 0.66 11.95
N ALA A 30 2.52 0.61 11.97
CA ALA A 30 1.70 1.30 12.97
C ALA A 30 1.59 0.55 14.31
N GLY A 31 2.23 -0.62 14.45
CA GLY A 31 2.15 -1.45 15.65
C GLY A 31 0.74 -2.00 15.93
N ALA A 32 -0.05 -2.27 14.88
CA ALA A 32 -1.43 -2.74 14.97
C ALA A 32 -1.54 -4.23 14.59
N ARG A 33 -2.39 -4.97 15.31
CA ARG A 33 -2.71 -6.39 15.04
C ARG A 33 -4.14 -6.60 14.53
N SER A 34 -4.94 -5.54 14.48
CA SER A 34 -6.30 -5.55 13.94
C SER A 34 -6.61 -4.25 13.19
N LEU A 35 -7.65 -4.26 12.36
CA LEU A 35 -8.09 -3.06 11.64
C LEU A 35 -8.56 -1.94 12.59
N ALA A 36 -9.17 -2.30 13.73
CA ALA A 36 -9.57 -1.34 14.75
C ALA A 36 -8.34 -0.67 15.37
N GLU A 37 -7.33 -1.46 15.78
CA GLU A 37 -6.07 -0.91 16.29
C GLU A 37 -5.36 -0.05 15.23
N PHE A 38 -5.41 -0.43 13.96
CA PHE A 38 -4.80 0.33 12.88
C PHE A 38 -5.48 1.69 12.68
N ARG A 39 -6.82 1.72 12.70
CA ARG A 39 -7.59 2.97 12.63
C ARG A 39 -7.24 3.93 13.77
N ASP A 40 -7.02 3.40 14.97
CA ASP A 40 -6.75 4.22 16.15
C ASP A 40 -5.28 4.69 16.22
N ARG A 41 -4.34 3.89 15.71
CA ARG A 41 -2.90 4.13 15.85
C ARG A 41 -2.25 4.76 14.62
N ALA A 42 -2.83 4.61 13.43
CA ALA A 42 -2.23 5.14 12.21
C ALA A 42 -2.17 6.67 12.25
N VAL A 43 -0.98 7.21 11.98
CA VAL A 43 -0.74 8.65 11.86
C VAL A 43 -0.38 8.96 10.42
N VAL A 44 -1.08 9.92 9.83
CA VAL A 44 -0.84 10.39 8.46
C VAL A 44 -0.26 11.79 8.51
N GLY A 45 0.90 11.98 7.89
CA GLY A 45 1.53 13.29 7.73
C GLY A 45 1.14 13.97 6.42
N ILE A 46 1.26 15.29 6.37
CA ILE A 46 1.21 16.05 5.12
C ILE A 46 2.62 16.09 4.53
N GLN A 47 2.75 15.76 3.26
CA GLN A 47 4.02 15.81 2.54
C GLN A 47 4.00 16.94 1.51
N SER A 48 5.17 17.54 1.28
CA SER A 48 5.39 18.43 0.13
C SER A 48 5.44 17.62 -1.17
N ALA A 49 5.36 18.30 -2.31
CA ALA A 49 5.53 17.64 -3.61
C ALA A 49 6.88 16.88 -3.69
N ALA A 50 7.97 17.48 -3.20
CA ALA A 50 9.28 16.82 -3.18
C ALA A 50 9.28 15.53 -2.33
N GLY A 51 8.59 15.52 -1.18
CA GLY A 51 8.47 14.31 -0.36
C GLY A 51 7.65 13.19 -1.02
N TYR A 52 6.61 13.55 -1.78
CA TYR A 52 5.87 12.59 -2.59
C TYR A 52 6.74 12.01 -3.72
N GLU A 53 7.51 12.86 -4.39
CA GLU A 53 8.43 12.47 -5.46
C GLU A 53 9.53 11.52 -4.98
N GLU A 54 10.03 11.70 -3.75
CA GLU A 54 10.99 10.80 -3.11
C GLU A 54 10.38 9.43 -2.79
N GLY A 55 9.14 9.39 -2.31
CA GLY A 55 8.48 8.17 -1.81
C GLY A 55 7.68 7.39 -2.86
N ARG A 56 7.35 7.98 -4.01
CA ARG A 56 6.53 7.31 -5.02
C ARG A 56 7.31 6.16 -5.66
N PRO A 57 6.68 4.99 -5.91
CA PRO A 57 7.31 3.93 -6.67
C PRO A 57 7.67 4.42 -8.08
N LEU A 58 8.93 4.25 -8.46
CA LEU A 58 9.40 4.55 -9.80
C LEU A 58 9.07 3.38 -10.74
N PRO A 59 8.69 3.63 -12.01
CA PRO A 59 8.32 2.57 -12.96
C PRO A 59 9.39 1.50 -13.16
N GLN A 60 10.67 1.83 -12.91
CA GLN A 60 11.78 0.89 -12.79
C GLN A 60 12.84 1.48 -11.86
N SER A 61 13.32 0.71 -10.89
CA SER A 61 14.55 1.00 -10.16
C SER A 61 15.38 -0.29 -10.04
N TRP A 62 16.54 -0.29 -10.71
CA TRP A 62 17.61 -1.31 -10.73
C TRP A 62 17.22 -2.73 -11.18
#